data_AF-A0A928ZFF4-F1
#
_entry.id   AF-A0A928ZFF4-F1
#
_cell.length_a   1.000
_cell.length_b   1.000
_cell.length_c   1.000
_cell.angle_alpha   90.00
_cell.angle_beta   90.00
_cell.angle_gamma   90.00
#
_symmetry.space_group_name_H-M   'P 1'
#
loop_
_entity.id
_entity.type
_entity.pdbx_description
1 polymer ?
#
loop_
_entity_poly.entity_id
_entity_poly.type
_entity_poly.pdbx_seq_one_letter_code
_entity_poly.pdbx_strand_id
1 'polypeptide(L)'
;MSRPPYFLLSRILLHFEDRASDIIGDISAAAFSSDGNLWVGSDEMLGVECLSMIGDRKYGNHRRFLLKDYIELFNTDDEMDIEGMDYADGYLWLTGSHSTKRKKVKGKKDAKDIARLATITTDLNRFILARIPVIDGELVKSYSPAEGEKLTAARVETTEERNILFELLREDLHLKPFIEANIPSKDNGLDIEGLI
;
A
#
# COMPACT_ATOMS: atom_id res chain seq x y z
N MET A 1 12.75 36.01 -4.40
CA MET A 1 12.47 35.08 -5.50
C MET A 1 11.11 34.46 -5.26
N SER A 2 10.11 34.79 -6.08
CA SER A 2 8.79 34.14 -6.03
C SER A 2 8.91 32.72 -6.59
N ARG A 3 8.51 31.70 -5.82
CA ARG A 3 8.38 30.33 -6.34
C ARG A 3 7.48 30.37 -7.59
N PRO A 4 7.87 29.72 -8.70
CA PRO A 4 6.97 29.60 -9.85
C PRO A 4 5.69 28.89 -9.38
N PRO A 5 4.50 29.33 -9.82
CA PRO A 5 3.26 28.66 -9.47
C PRO A 5 3.33 27.22 -9.99
N TYR A 6 3.07 26.26 -9.11
CA TYR A 6 2.95 24.86 -9.50
C TYR A 6 1.93 24.74 -10.64
N PHE A 7 2.37 24.22 -11.80
CA PHE A 7 1.48 24.00 -12.93
C PHE A 7 0.75 22.67 -12.72
N LEU A 8 -0.54 22.75 -12.37
CA LEU A 8 -1.43 21.59 -12.39
C LEU A 8 -1.61 21.15 -13.85
N LEU A 9 -1.00 20.02 -14.23
CA LEU A 9 -1.12 19.45 -15.58
C LEU A 9 -2.57 19.10 -15.93
N SER A 10 -3.32 18.54 -14.98
CA SER A 10 -4.74 18.23 -15.12
C SER A 10 -5.39 18.04 -13.74
N ARG A 11 -6.71 17.82 -13.73
CA ARG A 11 -7.47 17.39 -12.54
C ARG A 11 -8.43 16.30 -12.96
N ILE A 12 -8.60 15.32 -12.08
CA ILE A 12 -9.68 14.34 -12.15
C ILE A 12 -10.61 14.54 -10.95
N LEU A 13 -11.88 14.22 -11.13
CA LEU A 13 -12.89 14.27 -10.07
C LEU A 13 -13.24 12.83 -9.68
N LEU A 14 -13.04 12.52 -8.40
CA LEU A 14 -13.37 11.22 -7.81
C LEU A 14 -14.68 11.35 -7.05
N HIS A 15 -15.70 10.63 -7.50
CA HIS A 15 -17.00 10.52 -6.85
C HIS A 15 -17.04 9.23 -6.05
N PHE A 16 -16.82 9.35 -4.75
CA PHE A 16 -17.05 8.26 -3.81
C PHE A 16 -18.52 8.26 -3.34
N GLU A 17 -19.03 7.09 -2.95
CA GLU A 17 -20.35 6.98 -2.31
C GLU A 17 -20.29 7.42 -0.84
N ASP A 18 -21.44 7.69 -0.19
CA ASP A 18 -21.57 8.29 1.16
C ASP A 18 -20.81 7.58 2.30
N ARG A 19 -20.26 6.37 2.07
CA ARG A 19 -19.49 5.58 3.05
C ARG A 19 -17.97 5.76 2.96
N ALA A 20 -17.48 6.72 2.18
CA ALA A 20 -16.05 6.85 1.88
C ALA A 20 -15.37 8.09 2.47
N SER A 21 -15.86 8.62 3.61
CA SER A 21 -15.20 9.74 4.29
C SER A 21 -13.74 9.44 4.63
N ASP A 22 -13.47 8.20 5.02
CA ASP A 22 -12.17 7.79 5.57
C ASP A 22 -11.13 7.65 4.44
N ILE A 23 -11.52 7.14 3.26
CA ILE A 23 -10.56 6.96 2.15
C ILE A 23 -10.11 8.32 1.59
N ILE A 24 -10.98 9.33 1.56
CA ILE A 24 -10.68 10.62 0.91
C ILE A 24 -9.52 11.35 1.61
N GLY A 25 -9.36 11.18 2.92
CA GLY A 25 -8.28 11.79 3.70
C GLY A 25 -6.92 11.14 3.50
N ASP A 26 -6.93 9.88 3.11
CA ASP A 26 -5.85 8.93 3.38
C ASP A 26 -5.41 8.20 2.10
N ILE A 27 -5.68 8.77 0.91
CA ILE A 27 -5.23 8.21 -0.38
C ILE A 27 -3.71 8.38 -0.52
N SER A 28 -3.02 7.26 -0.62
CA SER A 28 -1.56 7.16 -0.71
C SER A 28 -1.08 6.51 -2.02
N ALA A 29 -1.88 5.62 -2.61
CA ALA A 29 -1.52 4.87 -3.82
C ALA A 29 -2.61 4.94 -4.89
N ALA A 30 -2.24 4.94 -6.18
CA ALA A 30 -3.17 4.92 -7.29
C ALA A 30 -2.59 4.23 -8.54
N ALA A 31 -3.42 3.49 -9.28
CA ALA A 31 -3.05 2.88 -10.55
C ALA A 31 -4.24 2.82 -11.51
N PHE A 32 -3.96 2.86 -12.82
CA PHE A 32 -4.98 2.60 -13.85
C PHE A 32 -4.86 1.17 -14.36
N SER A 33 -5.98 0.46 -14.42
CA SER A 33 -6.03 -0.83 -15.13
C SER A 33 -6.32 -0.64 -16.63
N SER A 34 -6.06 -1.69 -17.41
CA SER A 34 -6.21 -1.68 -18.88
C SER A 34 -7.64 -1.39 -19.38
N ASP A 35 -8.64 -1.67 -18.55
CA ASP A 35 -10.06 -1.35 -18.79
C ASP A 35 -10.43 0.12 -18.48
N GLY A 36 -9.47 0.92 -18.05
CA GLY A 36 -9.64 2.34 -17.74
C GLY A 36 -10.21 2.61 -16.35
N ASN A 37 -10.36 1.60 -15.48
CA ASN A 37 -10.69 1.81 -14.08
C ASN A 37 -9.51 2.41 -13.30
N LEU A 38 -9.82 3.24 -12.31
CA LEU A 38 -8.86 3.82 -11.37
C LEU A 38 -8.93 3.05 -10.04
N TRP A 39 -7.81 2.45 -9.66
CA TRP A 39 -7.63 1.81 -8.37
C TRP A 39 -6.95 2.78 -7.41
N VAL A 40 -7.43 2.85 -6.17
CA VAL A 40 -6.82 3.66 -5.10
C VAL A 40 -6.62 2.83 -3.84
N GLY A 41 -5.49 3.05 -3.17
CA GLY A 41 -5.12 2.47 -1.88
C GLY A 41 -5.00 3.57 -0.83
N SER A 42 -4.96 3.17 0.44
CA SER A 42 -4.83 4.09 1.57
C SER A 42 -3.88 3.56 2.63
N ASP A 43 -3.26 4.50 3.35
CA ASP A 43 -2.33 4.24 4.43
C ASP A 43 -3.02 3.72 5.71
N GLU A 44 -4.31 4.00 5.90
CA GLU A 44 -5.05 3.63 7.12
C GLU A 44 -6.02 2.43 6.92
N MET A 45 -6.03 1.80 5.72
CA MET A 45 -7.02 0.77 5.36
C MET A 45 -6.44 -0.63 5.07
N LEU A 46 -7.35 -1.61 5.00
CA LEU A 46 -7.09 -3.04 4.71
C LEU A 46 -7.50 -3.48 3.29
N GLY A 47 -7.78 -2.52 2.42
CA GLY A 47 -8.46 -2.75 1.15
C GLY A 47 -8.03 -1.75 0.09
N VAL A 48 -8.46 -2.03 -1.14
CA VAL A 48 -8.35 -1.11 -2.26
C VAL A 48 -9.73 -0.75 -2.76
N GLU A 49 -9.85 0.45 -3.31
CA GLU A 49 -11.07 0.95 -3.92
C GLU A 49 -10.88 1.00 -5.45
N CYS A 50 -11.96 0.74 -6.19
CA CYS A 50 -12.01 0.84 -7.65
C CYS A 50 -13.08 1.85 -8.04
N LEU A 51 -12.73 2.79 -8.91
CA LEU A 51 -13.65 3.73 -9.51
C LEU A 51 -13.62 3.58 -11.04
N SER A 52 -14.80 3.52 -11.64
CA SER A 52 -14.95 3.48 -13.09
C SER A 52 -15.09 4.88 -13.67
N MET A 53 -14.59 5.06 -14.90
CA MET A 53 -14.76 6.31 -15.63
C MET A 53 -16.25 6.56 -15.95
N ILE A 54 -16.79 7.68 -15.49
CA ILE A 54 -18.20 8.10 -15.69
C ILE A 54 -18.33 9.36 -16.55
N GLY A 55 -17.22 9.88 -17.07
CA GLY A 55 -17.17 11.04 -17.95
C GLY A 55 -15.74 11.56 -18.12
N ASP A 56 -15.56 12.63 -18.90
CA ASP A 56 -14.24 13.26 -19.09
C ASP A 56 -13.63 13.63 -17.73
N ARG A 57 -12.53 12.96 -17.38
CA ARG A 57 -11.79 13.15 -16.13
C ARG A 57 -12.66 13.01 -14.88
N LYS A 58 -13.69 12.16 -14.94
CA LYS A 58 -14.58 11.86 -13.82
C LYS A 58 -14.64 10.36 -13.58
N TYR A 59 -14.39 9.97 -12.34
CA TYR A 59 -14.44 8.59 -11.89
C TYR A 59 -15.49 8.46 -10.79
N GLY A 60 -16.24 7.37 -10.80
CA GLY A 60 -17.33 7.07 -9.86
C GLY A 60 -17.63 5.58 -9.84
N ASN A 61 -18.87 5.19 -9.56
CA ASN A 61 -19.27 3.78 -9.39
C ASN A 61 -18.31 3.02 -8.45
N HIS A 62 -18.06 3.65 -7.30
CA HIS A 62 -17.08 3.23 -6.32
C HIS A 62 -17.39 1.81 -5.80
N ARG A 63 -16.39 0.92 -5.86
CA ARG A 63 -16.42 -0.42 -5.28
C ARG A 63 -15.24 -0.63 -4.34
N ARG A 64 -15.47 -1.36 -3.25
CA ARG A 64 -14.47 -1.68 -2.23
C ARG A 64 -14.09 -3.15 -2.25
N PHE A 65 -12.79 -3.43 -2.16
CA PHE A 65 -12.24 -4.78 -2.13
C PHE A 65 -11.32 -4.95 -0.91
N LEU A 66 -11.67 -5.86 0.01
CA LEU A 66 -10.83 -6.17 1.16
C LEU A 66 -9.77 -7.19 0.78
N LEU A 67 -8.49 -6.92 1.10
CA LEU A 67 -7.39 -7.78 0.64
C LEU A 67 -7.43 -9.18 1.25
N LYS A 68 -7.96 -9.31 2.48
CA LYS A 68 -8.18 -10.61 3.15
C LYS A 68 -9.05 -11.59 2.34
N ASP A 69 -9.86 -11.07 1.42
CA ASP A 69 -10.74 -11.90 0.60
C ASP A 69 -9.98 -12.55 -0.57
N TYR A 70 -8.72 -12.17 -0.82
CA TYR A 70 -7.91 -12.60 -1.96
C TYR A 70 -6.57 -13.22 -1.57
N ILE A 71 -5.96 -12.72 -0.49
CA ILE A 71 -4.65 -13.13 0.02
C ILE A 71 -4.70 -13.26 1.55
N GLU A 72 -3.80 -14.08 2.09
CA GLU A 72 -3.65 -14.21 3.54
C GLU A 72 -2.92 -13.00 4.11
N LEU A 73 -3.47 -12.39 5.16
CA LEU A 73 -2.86 -11.28 5.90
C LEU A 73 -2.23 -11.79 7.19
N PHE A 74 -1.32 -11.03 7.79
CA PHE A 74 -0.77 -11.35 9.12
C PHE A 74 -1.84 -11.28 10.21
N ASN A 75 -2.63 -10.20 10.16
CA ASN A 75 -3.80 -10.02 11.00
C ASN A 75 -4.81 -9.12 10.28
N THR A 76 -5.96 -8.86 10.91
CA THR A 76 -7.02 -8.00 10.34
C THR A 76 -7.35 -6.80 11.22
N ASP A 77 -6.52 -6.53 12.23
CA ASP A 77 -6.73 -5.48 13.22
C ASP A 77 -5.88 -4.24 12.91
N ASP A 78 -4.70 -4.43 12.31
CA ASP A 78 -3.76 -3.36 11.94
C ASP A 78 -3.92 -2.96 10.47
N GLU A 79 -3.69 -1.69 10.15
CA GLU A 79 -3.65 -1.18 8.77
C GLU A 79 -2.51 -1.79 7.93
N MET A 80 -2.63 -1.70 6.61
CA MET A 80 -1.60 -2.20 5.69
C MET A 80 -0.67 -1.11 5.16
N ASP A 81 -0.98 0.17 5.37
CA ASP A 81 -0.14 1.29 4.94
C ASP A 81 0.14 1.17 3.42
N ILE A 82 -0.89 1.06 2.57
CA ILE A 82 -0.72 0.79 1.13
C ILE A 82 -0.13 2.02 0.45
N GLU A 83 1.17 2.05 0.23
CA GLU A 83 1.88 3.22 -0.32
C GLU A 83 2.14 3.12 -1.83
N GLY A 84 2.31 1.89 -2.34
CA GLY A 84 2.60 1.67 -3.74
C GLY A 84 1.57 0.77 -4.42
N MET A 85 1.21 1.11 -5.65
CA MET A 85 0.29 0.31 -6.46
C MET A 85 0.57 0.52 -7.94
N ASP A 86 0.45 -0.54 -8.72
CA ASP A 86 0.54 -0.49 -10.18
C ASP A 86 -0.29 -1.59 -10.83
N TYR A 87 -0.53 -1.50 -12.13
CA TYR A 87 -1.20 -2.53 -12.92
C TYR A 87 -0.26 -3.06 -14.01
N ALA A 88 0.03 -4.35 -13.95
CA ALA A 88 0.87 -5.02 -14.93
C ALA A 88 0.46 -6.48 -15.12
N ASP A 89 0.48 -6.95 -16.37
CA ASP A 89 0.25 -8.36 -16.75
C ASP A 89 -1.06 -8.96 -16.20
N GLY A 90 -2.12 -8.17 -16.18
CA GLY A 90 -3.44 -8.60 -15.69
C GLY A 90 -3.58 -8.59 -14.17
N TYR A 91 -2.60 -8.06 -13.44
CA TYR A 91 -2.61 -7.95 -11.99
C TYR A 91 -2.67 -6.50 -11.53
N LEU A 92 -3.40 -6.28 -10.45
CA LEU A 92 -3.15 -5.16 -9.55
C LEU A 92 -2.01 -5.59 -8.61
N TRP A 93 -0.89 -4.88 -8.69
CA TRP A 93 0.22 -5.01 -7.77
C TRP A 93 0.10 -3.95 -6.68
N LEU A 94 0.41 -4.32 -5.44
CA LEU A 94 0.38 -3.42 -4.30
C LEU A 94 1.52 -3.72 -3.34
N THR A 95 2.03 -2.67 -2.71
CA THR A 95 2.99 -2.76 -1.60
C THR A 95 2.51 -1.90 -0.45
N GLY A 96 2.60 -2.45 0.76
CA GLY A 96 2.55 -1.67 1.98
C GLY A 96 3.91 -1.06 2.30
N SER A 97 3.96 -0.15 3.27
CA SER A 97 5.24 0.39 3.73
C SER A 97 6.09 -0.68 4.42
N HIS A 98 7.35 -0.83 4.01
CA HIS A 98 8.28 -1.74 4.69
C HIS A 98 9.03 -1.02 5.81
N SER A 99 8.27 -0.33 6.66
CA SER A 99 8.79 0.62 7.65
C SER A 99 8.74 0.09 9.08
N THR A 100 9.73 0.47 9.88
CA THR A 100 9.61 0.45 11.35
C THR A 100 9.45 1.88 11.85
N LYS A 101 8.76 2.04 12.98
CA LYS A 101 8.40 3.36 13.52
C LYS A 101 8.75 3.51 14.99
N ARG A 102 9.05 4.75 15.40
CA ARG A 102 9.12 5.10 16.83
C ARG A 102 7.72 5.20 17.42
N LYS A 103 7.58 4.81 18.68
CA LYS A 103 6.30 4.94 19.38
C LYS A 103 5.93 6.41 19.56
N LYS A 104 4.77 6.83 19.01
CA LYS A 104 4.26 8.22 19.11
C LYS A 104 4.13 8.69 20.57
N VAL A 105 4.47 9.95 20.83
CA VAL A 105 4.24 10.61 22.13
C VAL A 105 2.74 10.69 22.44
N LYS A 106 2.37 10.74 23.72
CA LYS A 106 0.98 10.93 24.16
C LYS A 106 0.69 12.36 24.64
N GLY A 107 1.71 13.21 24.77
CA GLY A 107 1.57 14.61 25.19
C GLY A 107 1.10 14.77 26.63
N LYS A 108 1.46 13.82 27.51
CA LYS A 108 0.98 13.80 28.91
C LYS A 108 2.09 14.02 29.93
N LYS A 109 3.28 13.48 29.70
CA LYS A 109 4.41 13.54 30.65
C LYS A 109 5.72 13.46 29.90
N ASP A 110 6.49 14.54 29.87
CA ASP A 110 7.71 14.67 29.07
C ASP A 110 8.68 13.50 29.23
N ALA A 111 8.99 13.10 30.47
CA ALA A 111 9.89 11.96 30.72
C ALA A 111 9.36 10.63 30.15
N LYS A 112 8.04 10.40 30.23
CA LYS A 112 7.43 9.19 29.63
C LYS A 112 7.36 9.29 28.12
N ASP A 113 7.11 10.48 27.59
CA ASP A 113 7.01 10.71 26.14
C ASP A 113 8.37 10.57 25.46
N ILE A 114 9.44 11.09 26.08
CA ILE A 114 10.83 10.87 25.65
C ILE A 114 11.18 9.37 25.68
N ALA A 115 10.83 8.66 26.77
CA ALA A 115 11.06 7.22 26.86
C ALA A 115 10.29 6.42 25.79
N ARG A 116 9.10 6.87 25.38
CA ARG A 116 8.35 6.23 24.28
C ARG A 116 9.08 6.37 22.95
N LEU A 117 9.66 7.53 22.65
CA LEU A 117 10.40 7.74 21.41
C LEU A 117 11.62 6.81 21.28
N ALA A 118 12.19 6.35 22.39
CA ALA A 118 13.26 5.35 22.38
C ALA A 118 12.79 3.93 21.99
N THR A 119 11.48 3.68 21.95
CA THR A 119 10.92 2.38 21.57
C THR A 119 10.62 2.34 20.07
N ILE A 120 11.18 1.34 19.39
CA ILE A 120 10.90 1.03 17.98
C ILE A 120 9.86 -0.09 17.93
N THR A 121 8.90 0.03 17.03
CA THR A 121 7.83 -0.94 16.79
C THR A 121 7.69 -1.24 15.31
N THR A 122 7.19 -2.43 15.00
CA THR A 122 6.96 -2.93 13.64
C THR A 122 5.52 -3.41 13.55
N ASP A 123 4.77 -2.93 12.55
CA ASP A 123 3.44 -3.48 12.22
C ASP A 123 3.59 -4.44 11.05
N LEU A 124 3.35 -5.72 11.29
CA LEU A 124 3.64 -6.78 10.32
C LEU A 124 2.75 -6.72 9.09
N ASN A 125 1.51 -6.23 9.23
CA ASN A 125 0.58 -6.05 8.12
C ASN A 125 1.10 -5.08 7.03
N ARG A 126 2.05 -4.19 7.37
CA ARG A 126 2.64 -3.24 6.41
C ARG A 126 3.66 -3.90 5.46
N PHE A 127 4.28 -5.01 5.87
CA PHE A 127 5.30 -5.74 5.11
C PHE A 127 4.69 -6.65 4.05
N ILE A 128 3.86 -6.08 3.18
CA ILE A 128 3.17 -6.78 2.11
C ILE A 128 3.66 -6.32 0.74
N LEU A 129 3.94 -7.28 -0.12
CA LEU A 129 4.02 -7.10 -1.57
C LEU A 129 3.15 -8.17 -2.19
N ALA A 130 2.10 -7.76 -2.89
CA ALA A 130 1.08 -8.66 -3.41
C ALA A 130 0.69 -8.32 -4.85
N ARG A 131 0.16 -9.33 -5.53
CA ARG A 131 -0.49 -9.22 -6.83
C ARG A 131 -1.83 -9.90 -6.79
N ILE A 132 -2.86 -9.28 -7.36
CA ILE A 132 -4.22 -9.83 -7.41
C ILE A 132 -4.74 -9.69 -8.85
N PRO A 133 -5.18 -10.79 -9.51
CA PRO A 133 -5.73 -10.71 -10.85
C PRO A 133 -6.96 -9.79 -10.92
N VAL A 134 -7.04 -9.01 -12.00
CA VAL A 134 -8.16 -8.10 -12.30
C VAL A 134 -8.90 -8.57 -13.54
N ILE A 135 -10.23 -8.64 -13.47
CA ILE A 135 -11.11 -8.90 -14.62
C ILE A 135 -12.26 -7.89 -14.58
N ASP A 136 -12.41 -7.07 -15.62
CA ASP A 136 -13.54 -6.13 -15.75
C ASP A 136 -13.77 -5.27 -14.48
N GLY A 137 -12.67 -4.79 -13.89
CA GLY A 137 -12.68 -4.01 -12.66
C GLY A 137 -12.99 -4.78 -11.37
N GLU A 138 -12.98 -6.12 -11.41
CA GLU A 138 -13.17 -7.01 -10.26
C GLU A 138 -11.85 -7.70 -9.90
N LEU A 139 -11.57 -7.81 -8.60
CA LEU A 139 -10.49 -8.66 -8.10
C LEU A 139 -10.96 -10.11 -8.01
N VAL A 140 -10.10 -11.06 -8.41
CA VAL A 140 -10.38 -12.50 -8.30
C VAL A 140 -9.19 -13.26 -7.72
N LYS A 141 -9.45 -14.36 -7.01
CA LYS A 141 -8.37 -15.23 -6.48
C LYS A 141 -7.57 -15.92 -7.59
N SER A 142 -8.20 -16.23 -8.71
CA SER A 142 -7.53 -16.84 -9.86
C SER A 142 -8.34 -16.70 -11.13
N TYR A 143 -7.66 -16.70 -12.27
CA TYR A 143 -8.24 -16.58 -13.61
C TYR A 143 -7.38 -17.29 -14.65
N SER A 144 -8.00 -17.84 -15.69
CA SER A 144 -7.29 -18.41 -16.83
C SER A 144 -7.65 -17.63 -18.10
N PRO A 145 -6.80 -16.68 -18.53
CA PRO A 145 -7.06 -15.87 -19.72
C PRO A 145 -6.97 -16.68 -21.02
N ALA A 146 -6.15 -17.72 -21.04
CA ALA A 146 -5.95 -18.61 -22.17
C ALA A 146 -5.63 -20.04 -21.70
N GLU A 147 -5.70 -21.01 -22.62
CA GLU A 147 -5.31 -22.39 -22.34
C GLU A 147 -3.83 -22.47 -21.95
N GLY A 148 -3.54 -23.06 -20.79
CA GLY A 148 -2.18 -23.15 -20.24
C GLY A 148 -1.74 -21.95 -19.40
N GLU A 149 -2.52 -20.86 -19.38
CA GLU A 149 -2.26 -19.70 -18.54
C GLU A 149 -3.15 -19.68 -17.29
N LYS A 150 -2.55 -19.32 -16.16
CA LYS A 150 -3.28 -19.18 -14.89
C LYS A 150 -2.69 -18.04 -14.06
N LEU A 151 -3.50 -17.01 -13.88
CA LEU A 151 -3.23 -15.94 -12.93
C LEU A 151 -3.79 -16.35 -11.57
N THR A 152 -3.02 -16.17 -10.51
CA THR A 152 -3.45 -16.37 -9.13
C THR A 152 -3.05 -15.20 -8.26
N ALA A 153 -3.92 -14.82 -7.33
CA ALA A 153 -3.57 -13.90 -6.26
C ALA A 153 -2.41 -14.50 -5.44
N ALA A 154 -1.44 -13.67 -5.10
CA ALA A 154 -0.27 -14.09 -4.34
C ALA A 154 0.31 -12.90 -3.58
N ARG A 155 1.03 -13.19 -2.51
CA ARG A 155 1.91 -12.25 -1.82
C ARG A 155 3.28 -12.87 -1.63
N VAL A 156 4.26 -12.02 -1.35
CA VAL A 156 5.55 -12.47 -0.83
C VAL A 156 5.32 -13.29 0.45
N GLU A 157 6.05 -14.38 0.57
CA GLU A 157 5.97 -15.28 1.72
C GLU A 157 6.37 -14.56 3.01
N THR A 158 5.63 -14.82 4.09
CA THR A 158 5.78 -14.16 5.38
C THR A 158 6.59 -15.02 6.32
N THR A 159 7.35 -14.39 7.20
CA THR A 159 8.09 -15.03 8.28
C THR A 159 7.49 -14.61 9.63
N GLU A 160 8.00 -15.14 10.75
CA GLU A 160 7.58 -14.69 12.08
C GLU A 160 7.93 -13.22 12.33
N GLU A 161 9.00 -12.72 11.69
CA GLU A 161 9.46 -11.35 11.88
C GLU A 161 8.87 -10.37 10.86
N ARG A 162 8.85 -10.72 9.56
CA ARG A 162 8.44 -9.87 8.42
C ARG A 162 8.15 -10.75 7.18
N ASN A 163 8.93 -10.66 6.11
CA ASN A 163 8.73 -11.45 4.91
C ASN A 163 10.07 -11.87 4.30
N ILE A 164 10.03 -12.80 3.35
CA ILE A 164 11.26 -13.32 2.72
C ILE A 164 12.01 -12.24 1.93
N LEU A 165 11.32 -11.19 1.45
CA LEU A 165 11.98 -10.04 0.81
C LEU A 165 12.89 -9.34 1.81
N PHE A 166 12.41 -9.12 3.03
CA PHE A 166 13.20 -8.47 4.07
C PHE A 166 14.46 -9.26 4.44
N GLU A 167 14.36 -10.60 4.51
CA GLU A 167 15.51 -11.47 4.73
C GLU A 167 16.52 -11.39 3.59
N LEU A 168 16.06 -11.29 2.33
CA LEU A 168 16.95 -11.08 1.19
C LEU A 168 17.65 -9.72 1.25
N LEU A 169 16.93 -8.65 1.59
CA LEU A 169 17.51 -7.31 1.69
C LEU A 169 18.56 -7.23 2.83
N ARG A 170 18.39 -8.02 3.89
CA ARG A 170 19.35 -8.14 5.01
C ARG A 170 20.70 -8.70 4.57
N GLU A 171 20.74 -9.43 3.46
CA GLU A 171 21.98 -9.98 2.88
C GLU A 171 22.60 -9.07 1.80
N ASP A 172 21.92 -8.01 1.36
CA ASP A 172 22.45 -7.08 0.38
C ASP A 172 23.54 -6.17 0.98
N LEU A 173 24.71 -6.07 0.33
CA LEU A 173 25.86 -5.32 0.83
C LEU A 173 25.57 -3.83 1.10
N HIS A 174 24.64 -3.22 0.35
CA HIS A 174 24.32 -1.80 0.45
C HIS A 174 23.22 -1.54 1.48
N LEU A 175 22.23 -2.42 1.58
CA LEU A 175 21.06 -2.25 2.46
C LEU A 175 21.24 -2.88 3.84
N LYS A 176 22.05 -3.92 3.95
CA LYS A 176 22.35 -4.63 5.20
C LYS A 176 22.67 -3.70 6.37
N PRO A 177 23.56 -2.68 6.25
CA PRO A 177 23.86 -1.79 7.38
C PRO A 177 22.63 -1.04 7.94
N PHE A 178 21.67 -0.69 7.08
CA PHE A 178 20.43 -0.01 7.50
C PHE A 178 19.44 -0.96 8.16
N ILE A 179 19.36 -2.19 7.63
CA ILE A 179 18.48 -3.23 8.14
C ILE A 179 18.97 -3.75 9.50
N GLU A 180 20.25 -4.07 9.63
CA GLU A 180 20.84 -4.55 10.88
C GLU A 180 20.82 -3.49 11.99
N ALA A 181 20.98 -2.21 11.62
CA ALA A 181 20.85 -1.11 12.57
C ALA A 181 19.39 -0.88 13.04
N ASN A 182 18.41 -1.51 12.38
CA ASN A 182 16.97 -1.39 12.67
C ASN A 182 16.51 0.06 12.82
N ILE A 183 16.98 0.93 11.93
CA ILE A 183 16.68 2.36 11.95
C ILE A 183 15.22 2.56 11.49
N PRO A 184 14.38 3.32 12.23
CA PRO A 184 13.03 3.68 11.77
C PRO A 184 13.06 4.44 10.44
N SER A 185 12.06 4.27 9.58
CA SER A 185 12.11 4.86 8.23
C SER A 185 12.23 6.38 8.25
N LYS A 186 11.47 7.05 9.13
CA LYS A 186 11.53 8.51 9.29
C LYS A 186 12.82 9.01 9.98
N ASP A 187 13.69 8.11 10.43
CA ASP A 187 15.06 8.41 10.91
C ASP A 187 16.13 8.13 9.84
N ASN A 188 15.75 8.02 8.56
CA ASN A 188 16.57 7.57 7.42
C ASN A 188 16.84 6.06 7.41
N GLY A 189 15.93 5.27 7.98
CA GLY A 189 15.88 3.83 7.78
C GLY A 189 15.31 3.45 6.42
N LEU A 190 15.25 2.14 6.15
CA LEU A 190 14.62 1.61 4.94
C LEU A 190 13.10 1.81 4.98
N ASP A 191 12.54 2.24 3.86
CA ASP A 191 11.11 2.22 3.56
C ASP A 191 10.90 1.77 2.11
N ILE A 192 9.87 0.97 1.86
CA ILE A 192 9.45 0.61 0.50
C ILE A 192 8.04 1.16 0.34
N GLU A 193 7.91 2.23 -0.44
CA GLU A 193 6.66 3.01 -0.57
C GLU A 193 6.12 3.00 -2.02
N GLY A 194 6.72 2.26 -2.97
CA GLY A 194 6.35 2.41 -4.38
C GLY A 194 6.71 1.24 -5.29
N LEU A 195 6.03 1.20 -6.44
CA LEU A 195 6.25 0.31 -7.58
C LEU A 195 6.43 1.18 -8.84
N ILE A 196 7.21 0.72 -9.83
CA ILE A 196 7.52 1.42 -11.09
C ILE A 196 7.32 0.47 -12.26
#